data_AF-A0AAV4X2M8-F1
#
_entry.id   AF-A0AAV4X2M8-F1
#
_cell.length_a   1.000
_cell.length_b   1.000
_cell.length_c   1.000
_cell.angle_alpha   90.00
_cell.angle_beta   90.00
_cell.angle_gamma   90.00
#
_symmetry.space_group_name_H-M   'P 1'
#
loop_
_entity.id
_entity.type
_entity.pdbx_description
1 polymer ?
#
loop_
_entity_poly.entity_id
_entity_poly.type
_entity_poly.pdbx_seq_one_letter_code
_entity_poly.pdbx_strand_id
1 'polypeptide(L)'
;MRFLLMDIGCWSIIDGIKPKLKETSTRRERSEYKQRQDYAFSTIYYGVDDQHKTLISSLNDVAEAWKLLQDKLEPKSRTSVIRLLDEFFSIHLMFTRTLLLYSYQESVNMSMDGCCTSRRYVPCVSIDKDTPT
;
A
#
# COMPACT_ATOMS: atom_id res chain seq x y z
N MET A 1 3.82 -6.48 -7.91
CA MET A 1 4.84 -5.82 -8.75
C MET A 1 4.75 -6.17 -10.24
N ARG A 2 4.49 -7.43 -10.63
CA ARG A 2 4.28 -7.83 -12.05
C ARG A 2 3.30 -6.92 -12.79
N PHE A 3 2.17 -6.61 -12.16
CA PHE A 3 1.16 -5.70 -12.72
C PHE A 3 1.71 -4.30 -13.05
N LEU A 4 2.54 -3.72 -12.18
CA LEU A 4 3.15 -2.40 -12.42
C LEU A 4 4.07 -2.42 -13.65
N LEU A 5 4.83 -3.50 -13.83
CA LEU A 5 5.70 -3.67 -15.00
C LEU A 5 4.92 -3.84 -16.31
N MET A 6 3.70 -4.38 -16.24
CA MET A 6 2.78 -4.47 -17.38
C MET A 6 2.17 -3.11 -17.71
N ASP A 7 1.71 -2.37 -16.71
CA ASP A 7 1.11 -1.03 -16.85
C ASP A 7 2.11 -0.02 -17.47
N ILE A 8 3.37 -0.07 -17.03
CA ILE A 8 4.46 0.78 -17.54
C ILE A 8 4.99 0.27 -18.90
N GLY A 9 4.50 -0.86 -19.42
CA GLY A 9 4.92 -1.44 -20.71
C GLY A 9 6.35 -2.01 -20.74
N CYS A 10 6.99 -2.14 -19.58
CA CYS A 10 8.35 -2.67 -19.43
C CYS A 10 8.40 -4.19 -19.41
N TRP A 11 7.26 -4.88 -19.26
CA TRP A 11 7.18 -6.34 -19.25
C TRP A 11 7.84 -6.99 -20.48
N SER A 12 7.72 -6.35 -21.65
CA SER A 12 8.34 -6.85 -22.90
C SER A 12 9.86 -7.01 -22.87
N ILE A 13 10.55 -6.33 -21.93
CA ILE A 13 12.00 -6.45 -21.72
C ILE A 13 12.32 -7.67 -20.84
N ILE A 14 11.49 -7.93 -19.84
CA ILE A 14 11.66 -9.01 -18.87
C ILE A 14 11.35 -10.36 -19.51
N ASP A 15 10.28 -10.41 -20.30
CA ASP A 15 9.81 -11.63 -20.98
C ASP A 15 10.72 -12.06 -22.15
N GLY A 16 11.69 -11.22 -22.52
CA GLY A 16 12.63 -11.49 -23.62
C GLY A 16 12.01 -11.50 -25.03
N ILE A 17 10.72 -11.16 -25.14
CA ILE A 17 9.98 -11.10 -26.43
C ILE A 17 10.60 -10.04 -27.35
N LYS A 18 11.10 -8.93 -26.79
CA LYS A 18 11.90 -7.97 -27.55
C LYS A 18 13.37 -8.42 -27.55
N PRO A 19 13.96 -8.73 -28.72
CA PRO A 19 15.37 -9.09 -28.78
C PRO A 19 16.24 -7.94 -28.25
N LYS A 20 17.33 -8.31 -27.57
CA LYS A 20 18.39 -7.35 -27.18
C LYS A 20 18.79 -6.55 -28.42
N LEU A 21 18.98 -5.23 -28.24
CA LEU A 21 19.28 -4.27 -29.31
C LEU A 21 20.28 -4.86 -30.32
N LYS A 22 19.96 -4.83 -31.62
CA LYS A 22 20.90 -5.21 -32.67
C LYS A 22 22.02 -4.16 -32.78
N GLU A 23 23.22 -4.58 -33.19
CA GLU A 23 24.35 -3.66 -33.44
C GLU A 23 24.01 -2.56 -34.46
N THR A 24 23.04 -2.79 -35.36
CA THR A 24 22.57 -1.81 -36.36
C THR A 24 21.47 -0.87 -35.87
N SER A 25 21.10 -0.92 -34.59
CA SER A 25 20.03 -0.08 -34.02
C SER A 25 20.41 1.41 -34.01
N THR A 26 19.43 2.26 -34.30
CA THR A 26 19.60 3.71 -34.32
C THR A 26 19.89 4.21 -32.90
N ARG A 27 20.69 5.29 -32.76
CA ARG A 27 20.96 5.93 -31.45
C ARG A 27 19.69 6.16 -30.62
N ARG A 28 18.61 6.58 -31.27
CA ARG A 28 17.30 6.80 -30.65
C ARG A 28 16.73 5.51 -30.04
N GLU A 29 16.71 4.42 -30.78
CA GLU A 29 16.19 3.12 -30.32
C GLU A 29 16.98 2.59 -29.13
N ARG A 30 18.32 2.75 -29.15
CA ARG A 30 19.18 2.37 -28.03
C ARG A 30 18.86 3.17 -26.76
N SER A 31 18.64 4.48 -26.92
CA SER A 31 18.26 5.36 -25.81
C SER A 31 16.90 5.00 -25.23
N GLU A 32 15.90 4.77 -26.07
CA GLU A 32 14.54 4.39 -25.64
C GLU A 32 14.55 3.02 -24.94
N TYR A 33 15.33 2.07 -25.44
CA TYR A 33 15.50 0.76 -24.79
C TYR A 33 16.15 0.90 -23.42
N LYS A 34 17.26 1.66 -23.30
CA LYS A 34 17.93 1.89 -22.03
C LYS A 34 17.01 2.57 -21.02
N GLN A 35 16.25 3.58 -21.45
CA GLN A 35 15.29 4.26 -20.59
C GLN A 35 14.23 3.30 -20.04
N ARG A 36 13.68 2.42 -20.87
CA ARG A 36 12.73 1.39 -20.40
C ARG A 36 13.40 0.38 -19.46
N GLN A 37 14.67 0.05 -19.69
CA GLN A 37 15.44 -0.81 -18.79
C GLN A 37 15.62 -0.16 -17.41
N ASP A 38 15.98 1.13 -17.37
CA ASP A 38 16.15 1.90 -16.14
C ASP A 38 14.83 2.04 -15.36
N TYR A 39 13.71 2.24 -16.06
CA TYR A 39 12.38 2.25 -15.44
C TYR A 39 11.99 0.89 -14.87
N ALA A 40 12.27 -0.20 -15.59
CA ALA A 40 12.00 -1.55 -15.10
C ALA A 40 12.81 -1.85 -13.83
N PHE A 41 14.11 -1.52 -13.83
CA PHE A 41 14.97 -1.66 -12.66
C PHE A 41 14.47 -0.84 -11.48
N SER A 42 14.13 0.43 -11.69
CA SER A 42 13.62 1.31 -10.63
C SER A 42 12.32 0.76 -10.04
N THR A 43 11.38 0.34 -10.89
CA THR A 43 10.10 -0.23 -10.45
C THR A 43 10.31 -1.48 -9.62
N ILE A 44 11.26 -2.34 -10.02
CA ILE A 44 11.63 -3.53 -9.26
C ILE A 44 12.27 -3.15 -7.92
N TYR A 45 13.25 -2.26 -7.94
CA TYR A 45 13.97 -1.82 -6.75
C TYR A 45 13.06 -1.22 -5.67
N TYR A 46 12.06 -0.41 -6.06
CA TYR A 46 11.19 0.26 -5.11
C TYR A 46 10.09 -0.60 -4.49
N GLY A 47 9.65 -1.67 -5.15
CA GLY A 47 8.59 -2.51 -4.59
C GLY A 47 9.08 -3.81 -3.94
N VAL A 48 10.40 -4.00 -3.82
CA VAL A 48 10.96 -5.12 -3.04
C VAL A 48 11.35 -4.66 -1.65
N ASP A 49 11.35 -5.60 -0.70
CA ASP A 49 11.89 -5.36 0.63
C ASP A 49 13.38 -5.05 0.58
N ASP A 50 13.85 -4.32 1.58
CA ASP A 50 15.23 -3.84 1.66
C ASP A 50 16.28 -4.96 1.58
N GLN A 51 15.94 -6.15 2.10
CA GLN A 51 16.80 -7.33 2.04
C GLN A 51 17.11 -7.81 0.62
N HIS A 52 16.20 -7.54 -0.34
CA HIS A 52 16.34 -7.96 -1.73
C HIS A 52 16.92 -6.84 -2.62
N LYS A 53 16.95 -5.59 -2.15
CA LYS A 53 17.48 -4.45 -2.91
C LYS A 53 18.95 -4.60 -3.25
N THR A 54 19.76 -5.06 -2.29
CA THR A 54 21.20 -5.29 -2.50
C THR A 54 21.42 -6.33 -3.61
N LEU A 55 20.60 -7.38 -3.62
CA LEU A 55 20.66 -8.45 -4.62
C LEU A 55 20.27 -7.96 -6.02
N ILE A 56 19.32 -7.03 -6.13
CA ILE A 56 18.93 -6.43 -7.41
C ILE A 56 20.00 -5.45 -7.88
N SER A 57 20.59 -4.67 -6.98
CA SER A 57 21.60 -3.67 -7.31
C SER A 57 22.91 -4.24 -7.87
N SER A 58 23.22 -5.51 -7.56
CA SER A 58 24.40 -6.18 -8.08
C SER A 58 24.21 -6.77 -9.48
N LEU A 59 22.98 -6.80 -10.01
CA LEU A 59 22.65 -7.40 -11.29
C LEU A 59 22.55 -6.35 -12.40
N ASN A 60 23.11 -6.67 -13.57
CA ASN A 60 23.07 -5.78 -14.74
C ASN A 60 21.90 -6.08 -15.70
N ASP A 61 21.31 -7.29 -15.64
CA ASP A 61 20.18 -7.68 -16.48
C ASP A 61 18.86 -7.70 -15.67
N VAL A 62 17.87 -6.93 -16.12
CA VAL A 62 16.54 -6.83 -15.48
C VAL A 62 15.85 -8.20 -15.50
N ALA A 63 16.00 -8.95 -16.58
CA ALA A 63 15.33 -10.24 -16.74
C ALA A 63 15.90 -11.27 -15.74
N GLU A 64 17.21 -11.22 -15.49
CA GLU A 64 17.88 -12.07 -14.51
C GLU A 64 17.49 -11.67 -13.08
N ALA A 65 17.49 -10.36 -12.79
CA ALA A 65 17.01 -9.83 -11.51
C ALA A 65 15.56 -10.26 -11.21
N TRP A 66 14.70 -10.19 -12.22
CA TRP A 66 13.31 -10.63 -12.09
C TRP A 66 13.19 -12.13 -11.83
N LYS A 67 13.93 -12.99 -12.57
CA LYS A 67 13.91 -14.45 -12.35
C LYS A 67 14.39 -14.84 -10.97
N LEU A 68 15.47 -14.22 -10.50
CA LEU A 68 15.99 -14.46 -9.16
C LEU A 68 14.99 -14.03 -8.09
N LEU A 69 14.34 -12.89 -8.29
CA LEU A 69 13.29 -12.41 -7.41
C LEU A 69 12.08 -13.36 -7.39
N GLN A 70 11.69 -13.92 -8.54
CA GLN A 70 10.64 -14.93 -8.61
C GLN A 70 11.00 -16.17 -7.77
N ASP A 71 12.21 -16.70 -7.89
CA ASP A 71 12.63 -17.88 -7.10
C ASP A 71 12.57 -17.63 -5.57
N LYS A 72 12.79 -16.38 -5.13
CA LYS A 72 12.77 -15.98 -3.72
C LYS A 72 11.39 -15.62 -3.20
N LEU A 73 10.60 -14.89 -4.00
CA LEU A 73 9.28 -14.38 -3.59
C LEU A 73 8.15 -15.35 -3.90
N GLU A 74 8.35 -16.31 -4.80
CA GLU A 74 7.31 -17.30 -5.11
C GLU A 74 7.06 -18.16 -3.85
N PRO A 75 5.83 -18.15 -3.32
CA PRO A 75 5.51 -18.92 -2.13
C PRO A 75 5.52 -20.40 -2.50
N LYS A 76 6.66 -21.05 -2.27
CA LYS A 76 6.88 -22.48 -2.54
C LYS A 76 6.07 -23.40 -1.62
N SER A 77 5.44 -22.86 -0.58
CA SER A 77 4.69 -23.63 0.41
C SER A 77 3.34 -22.98 0.76
N ARG A 78 2.37 -23.82 1.11
CA ARG A 78 1.06 -23.38 1.62
C ARG A 78 1.19 -22.49 2.86
N THR A 79 2.16 -22.78 3.73
CA THR A 79 2.46 -21.97 4.92
C THR A 79 2.89 -20.55 4.55
N SER A 80 3.71 -20.40 3.51
CA SER A 80 4.11 -19.09 3.00
C SER A 80 2.92 -18.29 2.48
N VAL A 81 1.97 -18.95 1.79
CA VAL A 81 0.72 -18.31 1.34
C VAL A 81 -0.13 -17.87 2.52
N ILE A 82 -0.30 -18.73 3.53
CA ILE A 82 -1.09 -18.40 4.73
C ILE A 82 -0.48 -17.19 5.47
N ARG A 83 0.86 -17.14 5.63
CA ARG A 83 1.54 -15.99 6.24
C ARG A 83 1.29 -14.70 5.47
N LEU A 84 1.39 -14.74 4.14
CA LEU A 84 1.13 -13.55 3.30
C LEU A 84 -0.33 -13.07 3.42
N LEU A 85 -1.28 -14.01 3.49
CA LEU A 85 -2.68 -13.67 3.72
C LEU A 85 -2.89 -13.06 5.11
N ASP A 86 -2.27 -13.62 6.14
CA ASP A 86 -2.34 -13.11 7.51
C ASP A 86 -1.80 -11.67 7.61
N GLU A 87 -0.63 -11.41 7.04
CA GLU A 87 -0.05 -10.05 6.96
C GLU A 87 -0.96 -9.08 6.20
N PHE A 88 -1.52 -9.50 5.06
CA PHE A 88 -2.44 -8.68 4.28
C PHE A 88 -3.70 -8.30 5.07
N PHE A 89 -4.35 -9.28 5.70
CA PHE A 89 -5.56 -9.03 6.49
C PHE A 89 -5.27 -8.22 7.76
N SER A 90 -4.11 -8.41 8.38
CA SER A 90 -3.68 -7.62 9.54
C SER A 90 -3.59 -6.13 9.20
N ILE A 91 -2.97 -5.78 8.06
CA ILE A 91 -2.89 -4.39 7.58
C ILE A 91 -4.29 -3.81 7.33
N HIS A 92 -5.17 -4.58 6.69
CA HIS A 92 -6.54 -4.14 6.41
C HIS A 92 -7.36 -3.92 7.68
N LEU A 93 -7.18 -4.79 8.69
CA LEU A 93 -7.85 -4.68 9.99
C LEU A 93 -7.32 -3.49 10.79
N MET A 94 -6.01 -3.23 10.74
CA MET A 94 -5.39 -2.06 11.36
C MET A 94 -5.92 -0.76 10.75
N PHE A 95 -6.00 -0.68 9.42
CA PHE A 95 -6.51 0.48 8.71
C PHE A 95 -7.97 0.77 9.07
N THR A 96 -8.83 -0.24 9.00
CA THR A 96 -10.25 -0.11 9.36
C THR A 96 -10.45 0.26 10.82
N ARG A 97 -9.70 -0.35 11.75
CA ARG A 97 -9.74 0.00 13.17
C ARG A 97 -9.29 1.44 13.43
N THR A 98 -8.26 1.89 12.74
CA THR A 98 -7.72 3.24 12.88
C THR A 98 -8.73 4.28 12.38
N LEU A 99 -9.32 4.07 11.20
CA LEU A 99 -10.38 4.92 10.67
C LEU A 99 -11.61 4.99 11.60
N LEU A 100 -12.01 3.84 12.16
CA LEU A 100 -13.08 3.80 13.14
C LEU A 100 -12.71 4.65 14.37
N LEU A 101 -11.53 4.48 14.96
CA LEU A 101 -11.11 5.28 16.11
C LEU A 101 -11.09 6.80 15.82
N TYR A 102 -10.62 7.21 14.65
CA TYR A 102 -10.68 8.62 14.23
C TYR A 102 -12.12 9.12 14.11
N SER A 103 -13.03 8.35 13.50
CA SER A 103 -14.46 8.73 13.39
C SER A 103 -15.17 8.79 14.75
N TYR A 104 -14.81 7.90 15.69
CA TYR A 104 -15.32 7.93 17.06
C TYR A 104 -14.78 9.15 17.82
N GLN A 105 -13.49 9.48 17.68
CA GLN A 105 -12.94 10.71 18.28
C GLN A 105 -13.60 11.97 17.72
N GLU A 106 -13.86 12.03 16.42
CA GLU A 106 -14.55 13.16 15.79
C GLU A 106 -16.00 13.30 16.29
N SER A 107 -16.72 12.18 16.49
CA SER A 107 -18.06 12.20 17.10
C SER A 107 -18.07 12.65 18.56
N VAL A 108 -17.04 12.28 19.34
CA VAL A 108 -16.88 12.72 20.74
C VAL A 108 -16.47 14.19 20.80
N ASN A 109 -15.61 14.66 19.89
CA ASN A 109 -15.20 16.05 19.80
C ASN A 109 -16.35 16.95 19.31
N MET A 110 -17.14 16.52 18.32
CA MET A 110 -18.40 17.18 17.94
C MET A 110 -19.44 17.18 19.07
N SER A 111 -19.45 16.15 19.93
CA SER A 111 -20.31 16.13 21.12
C SER A 111 -19.82 17.06 22.24
N MET A 112 -18.51 17.32 22.34
CA MET A 112 -17.93 18.27 23.30
C MET A 112 -18.11 19.72 22.82
N ASP A 113 -17.96 19.98 21.53
CA ASP A 113 -18.22 21.31 20.93
C ASP A 113 -19.73 21.64 20.88
N GLY A 114 -20.60 20.62 20.90
CA GLY A 114 -22.04 20.76 21.10
C GLY A 114 -22.49 20.90 22.56
N CYS A 115 -21.60 20.72 23.54
CA CYS A 115 -21.93 20.84 24.97
C CYS A 115 -21.65 22.24 25.56
N CYS A 116 -21.36 23.22 24.70
CA CYS A 116 -21.21 24.63 25.07
C CYS A 116 -22.13 25.51 24.22
N THR A 117 -23.46 25.27 24.26
CA THR A 117 -24.52 26.29 24.10
C THR A 117 -25.90 25.64 24.05
N SER A 118 -26.50 25.35 25.21
CA SER A 118 -27.95 25.55 25.40
C SER A 118 -28.34 25.23 26.83
N ARG A 119 -28.25 26.26 27.67
CA ARG A 119 -28.97 26.38 28.95
C ARG A 119 -30.47 26.13 28.69
N ARG A 120 -30.96 24.92 28.98
CA ARG A 120 -32.39 24.68 29.20
C ARG A 120 -32.59 24.07 30.59
N TYR A 121 -33.24 24.89 31.40
CA TYR A 121 -33.83 24.64 32.71
C TYR A 121 -34.27 23.19 32.93
N VAL A 122 -33.78 22.59 34.01
CA VAL A 122 -34.54 21.56 34.74
C VAL A 122 -35.68 22.31 35.45
N PRO A 123 -36.96 21.96 35.27
CA PRO A 123 -38.02 22.55 36.05
C PRO A 123 -37.94 21.98 37.48
N CYS A 124 -37.74 22.87 38.46
CA CYS A 124 -37.92 22.54 39.87
C CYS A 124 -39.38 22.11 40.09
N VAL A 125 -39.60 20.86 40.48
CA VAL A 125 -40.88 20.42 41.02
C VAL A 125 -40.97 20.95 42.45
N SER A 126 -41.75 22.01 42.64
CA SER A 126 -42.23 22.45 43.96
C SER A 126 -43.26 21.43 44.44
N ILE A 127 -42.98 20.75 45.55
CA ILE A 127 -43.98 19.98 46.29
C ILE A 127 -44.55 20.94 47.34
N ASP A 128 -45.73 21.47 47.09
CA ASP A 128 -46.55 22.13 48.10
C ASP A 128 -46.94 21.07 49.15
N LYS A 129 -46.51 21.29 50.40
CA LYS A 129 -47.07 20.59 51.56
C LYS A 129 -48.07 21.53 52.21
N ASP A 130 -49.32 21.44 51.75
CA ASP A 130 -50.46 21.96 52.49
C ASP A 130 -50.65 21.13 53.77
N THR A 131 -50.44 21.78 54.91
CA THR A 131 -50.92 21.38 56.24
C THR A 131 -52.44 21.47 56.28
N PRO A 132 -53.18 20.43 56.73
CA PRO A 132 -54.52 20.62 57.24
C PRO A 132 -54.52 20.72 58.77
N THR A 133 -55.47 21.53 59.23
CA THR A 133 -55.87 21.87 60.60
C THR A 133 -56.18 20.64 61.45
#